data_AF-A0AB33KV25-F1
#
_entry.id   AF-A0AB33KV25-F1
#
_cell.length_a   1.000
_cell.length_b   1.000
_cell.length_c   1.000
_cell.angle_alpha   90.00
_cell.angle_beta   90.00
_cell.angle_gamma   90.00
#
_symmetry.space_group_name_H-M   'P 1'
#
loop_
_entity.id
_entity.type
_entity.pdbx_description
1 polymer ?
#
loop_
_entity_poly.entity_id
_entity_poly.type
_entity_poly.pdbx_seq_one_letter_code
_entity_poly.pdbx_strand_id
1 'polypeptide(L)'
;MVNPLMSAEQAVLGAALLDPEQLTHLEWLAADHFYRPVHQALFAALRKLRNDGHPALSAAGPLPLSWVTDAVEEAGQHVRGLTAAYAHTLIQACPRTEHAPVYGRMVLEGAIHRTVAQHAIRLHQAARADAVQGEVEGALRTADVLTGVLTDLARRWGTDPRPVPPTAGPSAATHIPPPAQSGQVAEEEQFLLAVLAEQPGAMGEVVAWLRPGDFADPTHGQLYRCLGALHHRGEPIDRITLLWEAQRRGLLADGTVSSEQLTAICEGMVPGSADWFGQRVMRSSVTRTAAASARAIRTLAQDEALGPGRLINHALHELGPLDEVRARWATANSSPPPKTTASAPPAAEPPPDRVKAARARSTPRPGASPPAPASHLPTLSAARPPSRGHP
;
A
#
# COMPACT_ATOMS: atom_id res chain seq x y z
N MET A 1 -36.91 2.68 2.89
CA MET A 1 -36.11 3.43 1.90
C MET A 1 -36.14 2.66 0.60
N VAL A 2 -36.44 3.32 -0.51
CA VAL A 2 -36.41 2.71 -1.86
C VAL A 2 -34.94 2.55 -2.26
N ASN A 3 -34.53 1.34 -2.63
CA ASN A 3 -33.19 1.10 -3.17
C ASN A 3 -33.23 1.39 -4.68
N PRO A 4 -32.54 2.43 -5.19
CA PRO A 4 -32.65 2.85 -6.58
C PRO A 4 -32.13 1.78 -7.57
N LEU A 5 -31.09 1.04 -7.21
CA LEU A 5 -30.56 -0.05 -8.02
C LEU A 5 -31.59 -1.18 -8.17
N MET A 6 -32.28 -1.52 -7.08
CA MET A 6 -33.35 -2.53 -7.13
C MET A 6 -34.49 -2.08 -8.06
N SER A 7 -34.89 -0.81 -7.99
CA SER A 7 -35.90 -0.25 -8.90
C SER A 7 -35.45 -0.29 -10.36
N ALA A 8 -34.17 -0.04 -10.64
CA ALA A 8 -33.61 -0.16 -11.99
C ALA A 8 -33.67 -1.62 -12.49
N GLU A 9 -33.27 -2.60 -11.68
CA GLU A 9 -33.37 -4.02 -12.05
C GLU A 9 -34.81 -4.44 -12.37
N GLN A 10 -35.76 -4.01 -11.53
CA GLN A 10 -37.17 -4.30 -11.72
C GLN A 10 -37.71 -3.65 -13.01
N ALA A 11 -37.29 -2.42 -13.30
CA ALA A 11 -37.69 -1.71 -14.51
C ALA A 11 -37.11 -2.34 -15.79
N VAL A 12 -35.86 -2.85 -15.78
CA VAL A 12 -35.28 -3.58 -16.92
C VAL A 12 -36.06 -4.86 -17.21
N LEU A 13 -36.34 -5.65 -16.18
CA LEU A 13 -37.08 -6.90 -16.33
C LEU A 13 -38.52 -6.64 -16.77
N GLY A 14 -39.18 -5.64 -16.19
CA GLY A 14 -40.50 -5.21 -16.61
C GLY A 14 -40.53 -4.74 -18.07
N ALA A 15 -39.51 -3.99 -18.51
CA ALA A 15 -39.40 -3.57 -19.90
C ALA A 15 -39.27 -4.77 -20.85
N ALA A 16 -38.41 -5.75 -20.52
CA ALA A 16 -38.22 -6.96 -21.33
C ALA A 16 -39.43 -7.90 -21.33
N LEU A 17 -40.25 -7.90 -20.27
CA LEU A 17 -41.49 -8.65 -20.19
C LEU A 17 -42.62 -7.99 -21.02
N LEU A 18 -42.65 -6.66 -21.05
CA LEU A 18 -43.63 -5.87 -21.81
C LEU A 18 -43.30 -5.77 -23.30
N ASP A 19 -42.01 -5.70 -23.64
CA ASP A 19 -41.51 -5.54 -25.00
C ASP A 19 -40.20 -6.35 -25.18
N PRO A 20 -40.29 -7.57 -25.76
CA PRO A 20 -39.13 -8.43 -26.01
C PRO A 20 -38.10 -7.84 -26.98
N GLU A 21 -38.46 -6.85 -27.81
CA GLU A 21 -37.50 -6.19 -28.72
C GLU A 21 -36.42 -5.44 -27.92
N GLN A 22 -36.77 -4.95 -26.73
CA GLN A 22 -35.82 -4.26 -25.84
C GLN A 22 -34.62 -5.13 -25.44
N LEU A 23 -34.79 -6.46 -25.43
CA LEU A 23 -33.67 -7.37 -25.16
C LEU A 23 -32.55 -7.20 -26.19
N THR A 24 -32.84 -6.74 -27.41
CA THR A 24 -31.85 -6.56 -28.50
C THR A 24 -31.01 -5.32 -28.22
N HIS A 25 -31.61 -4.30 -27.62
CA HIS A 25 -30.89 -3.13 -27.13
C HIS A 25 -30.09 -3.39 -25.84
N LEU A 26 -30.27 -4.56 -25.21
CA LEU A 26 -29.64 -4.98 -23.97
C LEU A 26 -28.63 -6.13 -24.15
N GLU A 27 -28.16 -6.40 -25.37
CA GLU A 27 -27.23 -7.52 -25.63
C GLU A 27 -25.93 -7.48 -24.81
N TRP A 28 -25.45 -6.27 -24.51
CA TRP A 28 -24.28 -5.98 -23.69
C TRP A 28 -24.51 -6.20 -22.18
N LEU A 29 -25.77 -6.28 -21.73
CA LEU A 29 -26.11 -6.55 -20.34
C LEU A 29 -26.17 -8.07 -20.14
N ALA A 30 -25.33 -8.60 -19.27
CA ALA A 30 -25.34 -10.01 -18.90
C ALA A 30 -26.20 -10.26 -17.65
N ALA A 31 -26.68 -11.50 -17.50
CA ALA A 31 -27.58 -11.88 -16.41
C ALA A 31 -26.93 -11.74 -15.03
N ASP A 32 -25.63 -12.01 -14.92
CA ASP A 32 -24.82 -11.87 -13.70
C ASP A 32 -24.67 -10.42 -13.21
N HIS A 33 -24.99 -9.43 -14.05
CA HIS A 33 -25.03 -8.03 -13.64
C HIS A 33 -26.17 -7.72 -12.66
N PHE A 34 -27.24 -8.50 -12.65
CA PHE A 34 -28.32 -8.32 -11.67
C PHE A 34 -27.88 -8.76 -10.27
N TYR A 35 -28.31 -8.05 -9.23
CA TYR A 35 -27.97 -8.33 -7.83
C TYR A 35 -28.72 -9.55 -7.30
N ARG A 36 -30.03 -9.61 -7.56
CA ARG A 36 -30.88 -10.69 -7.07
C ARG A 36 -30.73 -11.92 -7.95
N PRO A 37 -30.42 -13.11 -7.40
CA PRO A 37 -30.36 -14.35 -8.19
C PRO A 37 -31.64 -14.60 -9.00
N VAL A 38 -32.80 -14.24 -8.45
CA VAL A 38 -34.10 -14.34 -9.15
C VAL A 38 -34.15 -13.46 -10.41
N HIS A 39 -33.58 -12.26 -10.34
CA HIS A 39 -33.50 -11.35 -11.49
C HIS A 39 -32.49 -11.84 -12.53
N GLN A 40 -31.36 -12.38 -12.08
CA GLN A 40 -30.37 -13.02 -12.97
C GLN A 40 -31.02 -14.15 -13.77
N ALA A 41 -31.71 -15.08 -13.09
CA ALA A 41 -32.37 -16.22 -13.70
C ALA A 41 -33.48 -15.79 -14.67
N LEU A 42 -34.31 -14.82 -14.30
CA LEU A 42 -35.37 -14.32 -15.18
C LEU A 42 -34.80 -13.65 -16.43
N PHE A 43 -33.79 -12.80 -16.30
CA PHE A 43 -33.17 -12.17 -17.46
C PHE A 43 -32.50 -13.20 -18.38
N ALA A 44 -31.84 -14.21 -17.81
CA ALA A 44 -31.27 -15.31 -18.58
C ALA A 44 -32.35 -16.11 -19.34
N ALA A 45 -33.47 -16.43 -18.70
CA ALA A 45 -34.60 -17.11 -19.32
C ALA A 45 -35.19 -16.30 -20.48
N LEU A 46 -35.42 -14.99 -20.27
CA LEU A 46 -35.92 -14.09 -21.32
C LEU A 46 -34.96 -14.04 -22.53
N ARG A 47 -33.65 -13.96 -22.29
CA ARG A 47 -32.65 -14.02 -23.37
C ARG A 47 -32.67 -15.35 -24.10
N LYS A 48 -32.76 -16.47 -23.37
CA LYS A 48 -32.83 -17.82 -23.94
C LYS A 48 -34.04 -17.99 -24.84
N LEU A 49 -35.24 -17.73 -24.33
CA LEU A 49 -36.50 -17.86 -25.07
C LEU A 49 -36.51 -17.03 -26.35
N ARG A 50 -35.99 -15.80 -26.29
CA ARG A 50 -35.87 -14.97 -27.48
C ARG A 50 -34.89 -15.54 -28.50
N ASN A 51 -33.71 -15.99 -28.07
CA ASN A 51 -32.72 -16.58 -28.96
C ASN A 51 -33.24 -17.88 -29.62
N ASP A 52 -34.08 -18.63 -28.90
CA ASP A 52 -34.72 -19.86 -29.39
C ASP A 52 -35.91 -19.56 -30.32
N GLY A 53 -36.26 -18.29 -30.54
CA GLY A 53 -37.35 -17.88 -31.44
C GLY A 53 -38.73 -18.22 -30.88
N HIS A 54 -38.95 -17.98 -29.58
CA HIS A 54 -40.21 -18.30 -28.90
C HIS A 54 -41.46 -17.89 -29.71
N PRO A 55 -42.48 -18.76 -29.82
CA PRO A 55 -43.64 -18.54 -30.71
C PRO A 55 -44.42 -17.25 -30.40
N ALA A 56 -44.38 -16.78 -29.15
CA ALA A 56 -45.01 -15.52 -28.77
C ALA A 56 -44.46 -14.30 -29.51
N LEU A 57 -43.22 -14.38 -30.03
CA LEU A 57 -42.55 -13.30 -30.76
C LEU A 57 -43.01 -13.19 -32.22
N SER A 58 -43.58 -14.26 -32.77
CA SER A 58 -44.09 -14.30 -34.16
C SER A 58 -45.60 -14.09 -34.24
N ALA A 59 -46.28 -13.92 -33.10
CA ALA A 59 -47.72 -13.76 -33.05
C ALA A 59 -48.15 -12.39 -33.60
N ALA A 60 -49.13 -12.36 -34.49
CA ALA A 60 -49.74 -11.12 -34.94
C ALA A 60 -50.71 -10.60 -33.86
N GLY A 61 -50.34 -9.52 -33.16
CA GLY A 61 -51.19 -8.86 -32.17
C GLY A 61 -50.48 -8.58 -30.84
N PRO A 62 -51.24 -8.37 -29.73
CA PRO A 62 -50.67 -8.17 -28.40
C PRO A 62 -49.83 -9.37 -27.97
N LEU A 63 -48.75 -9.12 -27.25
CA LEU A 63 -47.85 -10.15 -26.75
C LEU A 63 -48.61 -11.20 -25.92
N PRO A 64 -48.58 -12.49 -26.33
CA PRO A 64 -49.24 -13.56 -25.60
C PRO A 64 -48.72 -13.72 -24.17
N LEU A 65 -49.61 -14.12 -23.25
CA LEU A 65 -49.25 -14.41 -21.85
C LEU A 65 -48.21 -15.54 -21.73
N SER A 66 -48.14 -16.44 -22.72
CA SER A 66 -47.14 -17.51 -22.77
C SER A 66 -45.71 -16.99 -22.67
N TRP A 67 -45.41 -15.81 -23.24
CA TRP A 67 -44.09 -15.18 -23.06
C TRP A 67 -43.70 -15.03 -21.59
N VAL A 68 -44.62 -14.56 -20.76
CA VAL A 68 -44.38 -14.30 -19.34
C VAL A 68 -44.39 -15.59 -18.53
N THR A 69 -45.35 -16.49 -18.78
CA THR A 69 -45.45 -17.76 -18.03
C THR A 69 -44.25 -18.66 -18.31
N ASP A 70 -43.84 -18.76 -19.56
CA ASP A 70 -42.78 -19.67 -19.99
C ASP A 70 -41.42 -19.11 -19.54
N ALA A 71 -41.24 -17.78 -19.52
CA ALA A 71 -40.07 -17.14 -18.92
C ALA A 71 -39.97 -17.39 -17.40
N VAL A 72 -41.10 -17.33 -16.69
CA VAL A 72 -41.16 -17.65 -15.25
C VAL A 72 -40.88 -19.13 -14.98
N GLU A 73 -41.44 -20.01 -15.79
CA GLU A 73 -41.23 -21.46 -15.69
C GLU A 73 -39.76 -21.82 -15.94
N GLU A 74 -39.17 -21.30 -17.03
CA GLU A 74 -37.78 -21.50 -17.39
C GLU A 74 -36.82 -20.98 -16.31
N ALA A 75 -37.05 -19.77 -15.80
CA ALA A 75 -36.26 -19.22 -14.70
C ALA A 75 -36.46 -20.01 -13.40
N GLY A 76 -37.67 -20.52 -13.15
CA GLY A 76 -38.03 -21.34 -12.00
C GLY A 76 -37.25 -22.66 -11.89
N GLN A 77 -36.69 -23.16 -13.00
CA GLN A 77 -35.79 -24.32 -12.99
C GLN A 77 -34.47 -24.03 -12.23
N HIS A 78 -34.06 -22.76 -12.16
CA HIS A 78 -32.78 -22.33 -11.59
C HIS A 78 -32.92 -21.65 -10.22
N VAL A 79 -34.09 -21.09 -9.91
CA VAL A 79 -34.34 -20.35 -8.68
C VAL A 79 -35.71 -20.66 -8.09
N ARG A 80 -35.81 -20.62 -6.76
CA ARG A 80 -37.10 -20.71 -6.05
C ARG A 80 -37.67 -19.33 -5.77
N GLY A 81 -39.00 -19.23 -5.70
CA GLY A 81 -39.71 -18.02 -5.30
C GLY A 81 -40.09 -17.06 -6.42
N LEU A 82 -39.79 -17.39 -7.68
CA LEU A 82 -40.34 -16.68 -8.83
C LEU A 82 -41.77 -17.16 -9.10
N THR A 83 -42.74 -16.24 -9.15
CA THR A 83 -44.14 -16.54 -9.43
C THR A 83 -44.66 -15.63 -10.53
N ALA A 84 -45.73 -16.05 -11.21
CA ALA A 84 -46.40 -15.20 -12.21
C ALA A 84 -46.87 -13.86 -11.60
N ALA A 85 -47.28 -13.85 -10.32
CA ALA A 85 -47.63 -12.62 -9.60
C ALA A 85 -46.43 -11.67 -9.42
N TYR A 86 -45.23 -12.22 -9.16
CA TYR A 86 -44.02 -11.40 -9.09
C TYR A 86 -43.65 -10.82 -10.46
N ALA A 87 -43.77 -11.61 -11.54
CA ALA A 87 -43.56 -11.10 -12.90
C ALA A 87 -44.51 -9.95 -13.24
N HIS A 88 -45.78 -10.03 -12.84
CA HIS A 88 -46.71 -8.91 -12.96
C HIS A 88 -46.25 -7.67 -12.16
N THR A 89 -45.70 -7.87 -10.97
CA THR A 89 -45.14 -6.77 -10.18
C THR A 89 -43.96 -6.09 -10.90
N LEU A 90 -43.09 -6.87 -11.56
CA LEU A 90 -41.99 -6.33 -12.38
C LEU A 90 -42.52 -5.52 -13.57
N ILE A 91 -43.56 -6.01 -14.24
CA ILE A 91 -44.25 -5.29 -15.32
C ILE A 91 -44.76 -3.93 -14.83
N GLN A 92 -45.43 -3.89 -13.67
CA GLN A 92 -45.93 -2.63 -13.08
C GLN A 92 -44.80 -1.68 -12.61
N ALA A 93 -43.61 -2.23 -12.31
CA ALA A 93 -42.46 -1.44 -11.90
C ALA A 93 -41.77 -0.71 -13.07
N CYS A 94 -42.06 -1.09 -14.32
CA CYS A 94 -41.49 -0.45 -15.51
C CYS A 94 -42.27 0.83 -15.87
N PRO A 95 -41.65 2.03 -15.78
CA PRO A 95 -42.35 3.25 -16.14
C PRO A 95 -42.51 3.42 -17.65
N ARG A 96 -41.45 3.08 -18.41
CA ARG A 96 -41.40 3.20 -19.88
C ARG A 96 -40.48 2.12 -20.45
N THR A 97 -40.99 1.32 -21.38
CA THR A 97 -40.23 0.23 -22.02
C THR A 97 -39.07 0.75 -22.87
N GLU A 98 -39.28 1.84 -23.59
CA GLU A 98 -38.28 2.54 -24.42
C GLU A 98 -37.01 2.96 -23.67
N HIS A 99 -37.07 3.08 -22.35
CA HIS A 99 -35.92 3.46 -21.51
C HIS A 99 -35.11 2.25 -21.02
N ALA A 100 -35.42 1.03 -21.47
CA ALA A 100 -34.72 -0.18 -21.05
C ALA A 100 -33.18 -0.07 -21.09
N PRO A 101 -32.54 0.51 -22.13
CA PRO A 101 -31.09 0.65 -22.16
C PRO A 101 -30.52 1.54 -21.04
N VAL A 102 -31.28 2.56 -20.61
CA VAL A 102 -30.88 3.46 -19.52
C VAL A 102 -30.99 2.75 -18.18
N TYR A 103 -32.07 2.03 -17.95
CA TYR A 103 -32.22 1.21 -16.74
C TYR A 103 -31.14 0.11 -16.68
N GLY A 104 -30.86 -0.53 -17.82
CA GLY A 104 -29.78 -1.52 -17.95
C GLY A 104 -28.43 -0.93 -17.57
N ARG A 105 -28.18 0.34 -17.91
CA ARG A 105 -26.92 1.01 -17.58
C ARG A 105 -26.79 1.12 -16.07
N MET A 106 -27.84 1.54 -15.37
CA MET A 106 -27.85 1.62 -13.90
C MET A 106 -27.58 0.25 -13.24
N VAL A 107 -28.13 -0.84 -13.80
CA VAL A 107 -27.84 -2.20 -13.33
C VAL A 107 -26.36 -2.56 -13.54
N LEU A 108 -25.80 -2.22 -14.70
CA LEU A 108 -24.38 -2.43 -14.99
C LEU A 108 -23.47 -1.60 -14.08
N GLU A 109 -23.83 -0.35 -13.76
CA GLU A 109 -23.10 0.47 -12.78
C GLU A 109 -23.01 -0.24 -11.43
N GLY A 110 -24.16 -0.69 -10.91
CA GLY A 110 -24.20 -1.48 -9.67
C GLY A 110 -23.35 -2.76 -9.76
N ALA A 111 -23.39 -3.46 -10.90
CA ALA A 111 -22.57 -4.66 -11.12
C ALA A 111 -21.06 -4.35 -11.07
N ILE A 112 -20.62 -3.23 -11.66
CA ILE A 112 -19.22 -2.79 -11.62
C ILE A 112 -18.78 -2.54 -10.18
N HIS A 113 -19.56 -1.78 -9.40
CA HIS A 113 -19.26 -1.53 -7.98
C HIS A 113 -19.11 -2.83 -7.20
N ARG A 114 -20.04 -3.78 -7.38
CA ARG A 114 -19.97 -5.08 -6.72
C ARG A 114 -18.75 -5.88 -7.13
N THR A 115 -18.44 -5.94 -8.43
CA THR A 115 -17.28 -6.68 -8.94
C THR A 115 -15.98 -6.11 -8.36
N VAL A 116 -15.80 -4.79 -8.38
CA VAL A 116 -14.63 -4.14 -7.78
C VAL A 116 -14.55 -4.44 -6.28
N ALA A 117 -15.66 -4.31 -5.54
CA ALA A 117 -15.70 -4.62 -4.11
C ALA A 117 -15.33 -6.09 -3.81
N GLN A 118 -15.84 -7.05 -4.60
CA GLN A 118 -15.54 -8.47 -4.42
C GLN A 118 -14.06 -8.77 -4.66
N HIS A 119 -13.45 -8.21 -5.72
CA HIS A 119 -12.02 -8.40 -5.99
C HIS A 119 -11.15 -7.71 -4.94
N ALA A 120 -11.55 -6.54 -4.45
CA ALA A 120 -10.89 -5.88 -3.33
C ALA A 120 -10.93 -6.72 -2.04
N ILE A 121 -12.07 -7.35 -1.72
CA ILE A 121 -12.18 -8.29 -0.59
C ILE A 121 -11.24 -9.48 -0.76
N ARG A 122 -11.18 -10.07 -1.96
CA ARG A 122 -10.27 -11.20 -2.26
C ARG A 122 -8.81 -10.80 -2.08
N LEU A 123 -8.40 -9.63 -2.57
CA LEU A 123 -7.03 -9.11 -2.37
C LEU A 123 -6.71 -8.92 -0.88
N HIS A 124 -7.64 -8.35 -0.11
CA HIS A 124 -7.46 -8.18 1.32
C HIS A 124 -7.30 -9.52 2.05
N GLN A 125 -8.10 -10.52 1.70
CA GLN A 125 -8.03 -11.86 2.28
C GLN A 125 -6.70 -12.55 1.92
N ALA A 126 -6.27 -12.48 0.66
CA ALA A 126 -5.00 -13.02 0.20
C ALA A 126 -3.82 -12.36 0.95
N ALA A 127 -3.80 -11.03 1.05
CA ALA A 127 -2.78 -10.29 1.78
C ALA A 127 -2.69 -10.68 3.26
N ARG A 128 -3.84 -10.96 3.90
CA ARG A 128 -3.87 -11.44 5.30
C ARG A 128 -3.36 -12.87 5.44
N ALA A 129 -3.67 -13.75 4.50
CA ALA A 129 -3.18 -15.13 4.52
C ALA A 129 -1.65 -15.15 4.35
N ASP A 130 -1.16 -14.41 3.35
CA ASP A 130 0.26 -14.24 3.06
C ASP A 130 1.03 -13.65 4.25
N ALA A 131 0.47 -12.65 4.93
CA ALA A 131 1.07 -12.06 6.14
C ALA A 131 1.22 -13.07 7.29
N VAL A 132 0.30 -14.04 7.43
CA VAL A 132 0.41 -15.10 8.44
C VAL A 132 1.48 -16.12 8.05
N GLN A 133 1.58 -16.43 6.76
CA GLN A 133 2.48 -17.46 6.23
C GLN A 133 3.90 -16.95 5.99
N GLY A 134 4.11 -15.63 5.98
CA GLY A 134 5.37 -15.03 5.59
C GLY A 134 5.64 -15.14 4.08
N GLU A 135 4.58 -15.19 3.28
CA GLU A 135 4.63 -15.28 1.81
C GLU A 135 4.13 -13.99 1.18
N VAL A 136 4.20 -13.88 -0.16
CA VAL A 136 3.69 -12.70 -0.89
C VAL A 136 3.01 -13.04 -2.23
N GLU A 137 3.18 -14.26 -2.75
CA GLU A 137 2.71 -14.59 -4.10
C GLU A 137 1.19 -14.53 -4.23
N GLY A 138 0.44 -14.86 -3.17
CA GLY A 138 -1.01 -14.87 -3.18
C GLY A 138 -1.59 -13.45 -3.35
N ALA A 139 -1.07 -12.51 -2.58
CA ALA A 139 -1.42 -11.10 -2.62
C ALA A 139 -1.05 -10.49 -3.98
N LEU A 140 0.16 -10.74 -4.47
CA LEU A 140 0.63 -10.21 -5.75
C LEU A 140 -0.21 -10.75 -6.92
N ARG A 141 -0.48 -12.06 -6.96
CA ARG A 141 -1.34 -12.68 -7.98
C ARG A 141 -2.76 -12.11 -7.97
N THR A 142 -3.33 -11.92 -6.77
CA THR A 142 -4.68 -11.38 -6.64
C THR A 142 -4.75 -9.91 -7.07
N ALA A 143 -3.69 -9.15 -6.82
CA ALA A 143 -3.58 -7.77 -7.30
C ALA A 143 -3.48 -7.70 -8.83
N ASP A 144 -2.78 -8.64 -9.48
CA ASP A 144 -2.72 -8.72 -10.94
C ASP A 144 -4.09 -9.03 -11.55
N VAL A 145 -4.83 -9.96 -10.93
CA VAL A 145 -6.22 -10.25 -11.34
C VAL A 145 -7.10 -9.02 -11.21
N LEU A 146 -7.02 -8.29 -10.08
CA LEU A 146 -7.79 -7.07 -9.87
C LEU A 146 -7.43 -5.99 -10.91
N THR A 147 -6.14 -5.80 -11.21
CA THR A 147 -5.67 -4.87 -12.24
C THR A 147 -6.22 -5.23 -13.62
N GLY A 148 -6.18 -6.51 -13.98
CA GLY A 148 -6.75 -7.01 -15.23
C GLY A 148 -8.25 -6.77 -15.32
N VAL A 149 -9.00 -7.04 -14.25
CA VAL A 149 -10.44 -6.77 -14.16
C VAL A 149 -10.75 -5.28 -14.30
N LEU A 150 -10.03 -4.41 -13.58
CA LEU A 150 -10.22 -2.96 -13.69
C LEU A 150 -9.97 -2.45 -15.11
N THR A 151 -8.93 -2.98 -15.78
CA THR A 151 -8.58 -2.61 -17.16
C THR A 151 -9.64 -3.08 -18.16
N ASP A 152 -10.16 -4.30 -18.00
CA ASP A 152 -11.26 -4.83 -18.82
C ASP A 152 -12.56 -4.04 -18.61
N LEU A 153 -12.91 -3.73 -17.37
CA LEU A 153 -14.06 -2.89 -17.04
C LEU A 153 -13.92 -1.48 -17.64
N ALA A 154 -12.73 -0.87 -17.59
CA ALA A 154 -12.48 0.43 -18.22
C ALA A 154 -12.76 0.40 -19.72
N ARG A 155 -12.24 -0.64 -20.40
CA ARG A 155 -12.43 -0.83 -21.85
C ARG A 155 -13.90 -1.02 -22.20
N ARG A 156 -14.63 -1.87 -21.47
CA ARG A 156 -16.05 -2.14 -21.70
C ARG A 156 -16.93 -0.92 -21.41
N TRP A 157 -16.57 -0.13 -20.41
CA TRP A 157 -17.28 1.10 -20.06
C TRP A 157 -16.97 2.27 -21.00
N GLY A 158 -15.88 2.19 -21.78
CA GLY A 158 -15.46 3.24 -22.71
C GLY A 158 -14.66 4.36 -22.04
N THR A 159 -13.98 4.07 -20.92
CA THR A 159 -13.08 5.01 -20.24
C THR A 159 -11.64 4.60 -20.42
N ASP A 160 -10.76 5.57 -20.70
CA ASP A 160 -9.32 5.33 -20.71
C ASP A 160 -8.85 4.94 -19.30
N PRO A 161 -8.23 3.75 -19.12
CA PRO A 161 -7.69 3.34 -17.83
C PRO A 161 -6.49 4.22 -17.50
N ARG A 162 -6.65 5.15 -16.57
CA ARG A 162 -5.56 6.02 -16.08
C ARG A 162 -5.61 6.08 -14.56
N PRO A 163 -4.48 5.86 -13.86
CA PRO A 163 -4.44 6.07 -12.42
C PRO A 163 -4.58 7.57 -12.13
N VAL A 164 -5.74 7.97 -11.61
CA VAL A 164 -6.04 9.36 -11.24
C VAL A 164 -6.30 9.39 -9.73
N PRO A 165 -5.62 10.26 -8.96
CA PRO A 165 -5.86 10.36 -7.54
C PRO A 165 -7.26 10.90 -7.24
N PRO A 166 -7.93 10.41 -6.19
CA PRO A 166 -9.18 11.02 -5.73
C PRO A 166 -8.95 12.49 -5.35
N THR A 167 -9.90 13.36 -5.68
CA THR A 167 -9.81 14.83 -5.44
C THR A 167 -9.82 15.20 -3.95
N ALA A 168 -10.15 14.26 -3.06
CA ALA A 168 -10.04 14.42 -1.62
C ALA A 168 -8.74 13.78 -1.12
N GLY A 169 -7.99 14.53 -0.32
CA GLY A 169 -6.61 14.25 0.10
C GLY A 169 -6.36 12.87 0.74
N PRO A 170 -5.08 12.52 0.93
CA PRO A 170 -4.65 11.15 1.17
C PRO A 170 -5.33 10.59 2.41
N SER A 171 -6.16 9.57 2.22
CA SER A 171 -6.54 8.68 3.31
C SER A 171 -5.34 7.76 3.56
N ALA A 172 -4.31 8.31 4.20
CA ALA A 172 -3.27 7.53 4.85
C ALA A 172 -3.91 6.80 6.02
N ALA A 173 -4.69 5.76 5.71
CA ALA A 173 -5.19 4.83 6.70
C ALA A 173 -4.00 3.98 7.16
N THR A 174 -3.24 4.52 8.12
CA THR A 174 -2.24 3.78 8.89
C THR A 174 -2.92 2.53 9.42
N HIS A 175 -2.54 1.37 8.87
CA HIS A 175 -3.07 0.12 9.35
C HIS A 175 -2.44 -0.22 10.69
N ILE A 176 -3.27 -0.52 11.69
CA ILE A 176 -2.86 -1.21 12.91
C ILE A 176 -2.96 -2.71 12.60
N PRO A 177 -1.86 -3.45 12.39
CA PRO A 177 -1.90 -4.90 12.26
C PRO A 177 -2.51 -5.55 13.51
N PRO A 178 -3.12 -6.75 13.39
CA PRO A 178 -3.66 -7.45 14.55
C PRO A 178 -2.55 -7.67 15.60
N PRO A 179 -2.88 -7.61 16.91
CA PRO A 179 -1.90 -7.44 17.99
C PRO A 179 -0.85 -8.56 18.11
N ALA A 180 -1.14 -9.76 17.61
CA ALA A 180 -0.18 -10.87 17.61
C ALA A 180 0.89 -10.74 16.51
N GLN A 181 0.54 -10.16 15.35
CA GLN A 181 1.47 -9.96 14.25
C GLN A 181 2.28 -8.67 14.42
N SER A 182 1.74 -7.67 15.12
CA SER A 182 2.48 -6.44 15.42
C SER A 182 3.74 -6.70 16.25
N GLY A 183 3.70 -7.65 17.19
CA GLY A 183 4.87 -8.00 18.01
C GLY A 183 6.00 -8.60 17.19
N GLN A 184 5.73 -9.66 16.44
CA GLN A 184 6.76 -10.34 15.63
C GLN A 184 7.33 -9.45 14.52
N VAL A 185 6.48 -8.67 13.83
CA VAL A 185 6.95 -7.72 12.81
C VAL A 185 7.82 -6.63 13.44
N ALA A 186 7.44 -6.10 14.60
CA ALA A 186 8.25 -5.11 15.31
C ALA A 186 9.60 -5.70 15.77
N GLU A 187 9.64 -6.94 16.24
CA GLU A 187 10.88 -7.64 16.59
C GLU A 187 11.79 -7.80 15.37
N GLU A 188 11.25 -8.22 14.22
CA GLU A 188 12.01 -8.35 12.97
C GLU A 188 12.61 -7.01 12.51
N GLU A 189 11.86 -5.91 12.65
CA GLU A 189 12.33 -4.57 12.35
C GLU A 189 13.41 -4.09 13.32
N GLN A 190 13.25 -4.37 14.61
CA GLN A 190 14.26 -4.06 15.63
C GLN A 190 15.56 -4.83 15.37
N PHE A 191 15.46 -6.11 15.01
CA PHE A 191 16.62 -6.93 14.65
C PHE A 191 17.34 -6.40 13.42
N LEU A 192 16.61 -5.97 12.39
CA LEU A 192 17.22 -5.30 11.24
C LEU A 192 18.00 -4.05 11.68
N LEU A 193 17.38 -3.17 12.45
CA LEU A 193 18.01 -1.92 12.91
C LEU A 193 19.25 -2.20 13.76
N ALA A 194 19.20 -3.22 14.62
CA ALA A 194 20.33 -3.64 15.45
C ALA A 194 21.51 -4.14 14.60
N VAL A 195 21.24 -5.02 13.61
CA VAL A 195 22.28 -5.49 12.67
C VAL A 195 22.89 -4.32 11.89
N LEU A 196 22.09 -3.34 11.46
CA LEU A 196 22.57 -2.17 10.72
C LEU A 196 23.38 -1.20 11.59
N ALA A 197 23.09 -1.13 12.89
CA ALA A 197 23.85 -0.33 13.85
C ALA A 197 25.20 -0.99 14.17
N GLU A 198 25.22 -2.31 14.37
CA GLU A 198 26.42 -3.09 14.67
C GLU A 198 27.34 -3.22 13.43
N GLN A 199 26.76 -3.34 12.23
CA GLN A 199 27.49 -3.53 10.98
C GLN A 199 27.15 -2.42 9.98
N PRO A 200 27.78 -1.23 10.07
CA PRO A 200 27.47 -0.08 9.22
C PRO A 200 27.65 -0.33 7.71
N GLY A 201 28.50 -1.29 7.34
CA GLY A 201 28.70 -1.72 5.95
C GLY A 201 27.51 -2.48 5.36
N ALA A 202 26.70 -3.14 6.19
CA ALA A 202 25.54 -3.92 5.77
C ALA A 202 24.39 -3.03 5.25
N MET A 203 24.42 -1.72 5.51
CA MET A 203 23.49 -0.75 4.89
C MET A 203 23.54 -0.81 3.35
N GLY A 204 24.71 -1.10 2.77
CA GLY A 204 24.86 -1.22 1.33
C GLY A 204 24.08 -2.39 0.70
N GLU A 205 23.69 -3.39 1.51
CA GLU A 205 22.90 -4.54 1.06
C GLU A 205 21.43 -4.19 0.87
N VAL A 206 20.90 -3.30 1.72
CA VAL A 206 19.45 -3.01 1.80
C VAL A 206 19.04 -1.67 1.20
N VAL A 207 19.94 -0.67 1.15
CA VAL A 207 19.61 0.71 0.76
C VAL A 207 19.05 0.85 -0.66
N ALA A 208 19.39 -0.08 -1.56
CA ALA A 208 18.92 -0.07 -2.95
C ALA A 208 17.39 -0.22 -3.04
N TRP A 209 16.79 -1.05 -2.17
CA TRP A 209 15.40 -1.49 -2.29
C TRP A 209 14.54 -1.25 -1.04
N LEU A 210 15.13 -1.14 0.15
CA LEU A 210 14.38 -0.86 1.38
C LEU A 210 14.18 0.67 1.55
N ARG A 211 13.00 1.08 2.01
CA ARG A 211 12.65 2.48 2.28
C ARG A 211 12.13 2.63 3.71
N PRO A 212 12.23 3.84 4.30
CA PRO A 212 11.64 4.13 5.62
C PRO A 212 10.16 3.80 5.74
N GLY A 213 9.40 3.91 4.64
CA GLY A 213 7.96 3.59 4.61
C GLY A 213 7.64 2.09 4.61
N ASP A 214 8.63 1.23 4.41
CA ASP A 214 8.42 -0.22 4.42
C ASP A 214 8.27 -0.77 5.85
N PHE A 215 8.76 -0.05 6.85
CA PHE A 215 8.59 -0.38 8.26
C PHE A 215 7.12 -0.20 8.70
N ALA A 216 6.61 -1.16 9.46
CA ALA A 216 5.29 -1.14 10.07
C ALA A 216 5.24 -0.15 11.24
N ASP A 217 6.30 -0.07 12.05
CA ASP A 217 6.45 0.98 13.05
C ASP A 217 7.08 2.23 12.39
N PRO A 218 6.36 3.38 12.36
CA PRO A 218 6.93 4.63 11.86
C PRO A 218 8.22 5.03 12.57
N THR A 219 8.36 4.69 13.86
CA THR A 219 9.56 4.94 14.67
C THR A 219 10.76 4.21 14.12
N HIS A 220 10.63 2.92 13.82
CA HIS A 220 11.67 2.12 13.19
C HIS A 220 12.04 2.66 11.80
N GLY A 221 11.05 3.11 11.03
CA GLY A 221 11.28 3.77 9.74
C GLY A 221 12.10 5.06 9.87
N GLN A 222 11.86 5.87 10.91
CA GLN A 222 12.66 7.08 11.19
C GLN A 222 14.09 6.72 11.61
N LEU A 223 14.27 5.69 12.41
CA LEU A 223 15.58 5.19 12.82
C LEU A 223 16.39 4.67 11.63
N TYR A 224 15.77 3.89 10.76
CA TYR A 224 16.37 3.48 9.49
C TYR A 224 16.79 4.68 8.64
N ARG A 225 15.97 5.73 8.60
CA ARG A 225 16.28 6.98 7.89
C ARG A 225 17.50 7.70 8.49
N CYS A 226 17.66 7.69 9.82
CA CYS A 226 18.84 8.23 10.50
C CYS A 226 20.11 7.43 10.14
N LEU A 227 20.05 6.09 10.22
CA LEU A 227 21.15 5.20 9.84
C LEU A 227 21.57 5.42 8.39
N GLY A 228 20.61 5.51 7.46
CA GLY A 228 20.85 5.82 6.05
C GLY A 228 21.50 7.17 5.82
N ALA A 229 21.13 8.19 6.59
CA ALA A 229 21.74 9.52 6.48
C ALA A 229 23.18 9.59 7.00
N LEU A 230 23.51 8.82 8.03
CA LEU A 230 24.89 8.68 8.51
C LEU A 230 25.73 7.90 7.49
N HIS A 231 25.21 6.76 7.00
CA HIS A 231 25.86 5.95 5.98
C HIS A 231 26.14 6.74 4.69
N HIS A 232 25.17 7.49 4.19
CA HIS A 232 25.33 8.29 2.97
C HIS A 232 26.40 9.39 3.10
N ARG A 233 26.61 9.93 4.31
CA ARG A 233 27.66 10.91 4.61
C ARG A 233 29.03 10.27 4.90
N GLY A 234 29.09 8.95 5.01
CA GLY A 234 30.29 8.24 5.48
C GLY A 234 30.64 8.57 6.94
N GLU A 235 29.66 9.01 7.73
CA GLU A 235 29.85 9.25 9.16
C GLU A 235 29.81 7.92 9.92
N PRO A 236 30.63 7.75 10.99
CA PRO A 236 30.57 6.54 11.80
C PRO A 236 29.18 6.38 12.41
N ILE A 237 28.66 5.15 12.37
CA ILE A 237 27.39 4.80 12.99
C ILE A 237 27.72 4.23 14.37
N ASP A 238 27.33 4.96 15.40
CA ASP A 238 27.40 4.56 16.80
C ASP A 238 26.24 5.20 17.57
N ARG A 239 26.07 4.83 18.86
CA ARG A 239 24.96 5.33 19.68
C ARG A 239 24.90 6.86 19.73
N ILE A 240 26.04 7.53 19.85
CA ILE A 240 26.09 8.99 20.00
C ILE A 240 25.79 9.68 18.67
N THR A 241 26.31 9.19 17.56
CA THR A 241 26.03 9.77 16.24
C THR A 241 24.57 9.55 15.83
N LEU A 242 23.99 8.40 16.17
CA LEU A 242 22.57 8.12 15.93
C LEU A 242 21.65 8.99 16.80
N LEU A 243 21.96 9.15 18.10
CA LEU A 243 21.27 10.08 19.00
C LEU A 243 21.32 11.52 18.47
N TRP A 244 22.49 11.97 18.00
CA TRP A 244 22.67 13.30 17.44
C TRP A 244 21.85 13.51 16.17
N GLU A 245 21.84 12.52 15.26
CA GLU A 245 21.05 12.58 14.04
C GLU A 245 19.54 12.57 14.34
N ALA A 246 19.10 11.79 15.33
CA ALA A 246 17.72 11.80 15.80
C ALA A 246 17.31 13.16 16.40
N GLN A 247 18.17 13.77 17.23
CA GLN A 247 17.95 15.11 17.76
C GLN A 247 17.86 16.16 16.65
N ARG A 248 18.78 16.14 15.68
CA ARG A 248 18.82 17.09 14.56
C ARG A 248 17.54 17.05 13.74
N ARG A 249 16.89 15.89 13.66
CA ARG A 249 15.63 15.66 12.96
C ARG A 249 14.39 15.97 13.81
N GLY A 250 14.57 16.40 15.06
CA GLY A 250 13.48 16.67 16.00
C GLY A 250 12.84 15.41 16.62
N LEU A 251 13.32 14.21 16.31
CA LEU A 251 12.66 12.96 16.72
C LEU A 251 12.62 12.74 18.23
N LEU A 252 13.64 13.22 18.95
CA LEU A 252 13.70 13.20 20.42
C LEU A 252 12.85 14.31 21.04
N ALA A 253 12.83 15.49 20.41
CA ALA A 253 12.07 16.65 20.89
C ALA A 253 10.56 16.43 20.76
N ASP A 254 10.14 15.83 19.65
CA ASP A 254 8.75 15.51 19.36
C ASP A 254 8.29 14.20 20.03
N GLY A 255 9.18 13.53 20.78
CA GLY A 255 8.90 12.27 21.48
C GLY A 255 8.61 11.08 20.56
N THR A 256 8.94 11.17 19.26
CA THR A 256 8.75 10.08 18.29
C THR A 256 9.65 8.90 18.59
N VAL A 257 10.87 9.16 19.05
CA VAL A 257 11.87 8.15 19.41
C VAL A 257 12.35 8.44 20.83
N SER A 258 12.46 7.42 21.68
CA SER A 258 13.09 7.57 23.00
C SER A 258 14.60 7.28 22.96
N SER A 259 15.35 7.91 23.86
CA SER A 259 16.80 7.62 24.01
C SER A 259 17.07 6.18 24.44
N GLU A 260 16.15 5.58 25.19
CA GLU A 260 16.20 4.16 25.60
C GLU A 260 16.05 3.23 24.40
N GLN A 261 15.10 3.50 23.49
CA GLN A 261 14.91 2.72 22.27
C GLN A 261 16.16 2.74 21.37
N LEU A 262 16.77 3.92 21.20
CA LEU A 262 18.03 4.07 20.47
C LEU A 262 19.16 3.27 21.09
N THR A 263 19.25 3.31 22.42
CA THR A 263 20.27 2.58 23.16
C THR A 263 20.06 1.07 23.02
N ALA A 264 18.81 0.59 23.16
CA ALA A 264 18.46 -0.82 23.00
C ALA A 264 18.80 -1.35 21.60
N ILE A 265 18.62 -0.54 20.56
CA ILE A 265 18.99 -0.92 19.18
C ILE A 265 20.51 -1.01 19.02
N CYS A 266 21.26 -0.05 19.55
CA CYS A 266 22.72 -0.04 19.43
C CYS A 266 23.42 -1.10 20.30
N GLU A 267 22.79 -1.50 21.41
CA GLU A 267 23.30 -2.54 22.30
C GLU A 267 22.74 -3.94 21.95
N GLY A 268 21.77 -3.99 21.03
CA GLY A 268 21.17 -5.22 20.54
C GLY A 268 22.14 -6.00 19.65
N MET A 269 22.57 -7.17 20.12
CA MET A 269 23.37 -8.10 19.32
C MET A 269 22.47 -9.21 18.80
N VAL A 270 22.29 -9.28 17.48
CA VAL A 270 21.42 -10.28 16.84
C VAL A 270 22.19 -11.03 15.75
N PRO A 271 22.18 -12.38 15.75
CA PRO A 271 22.76 -13.14 14.66
C PRO A 271 21.90 -13.02 13.40
N GLY A 272 22.53 -12.77 12.24
CA GLY A 272 21.87 -12.73 10.94
C GLY A 272 22.52 -11.72 9.98
N SER A 273 21.98 -11.60 8.78
CA SER A 273 22.40 -10.60 7.79
C SER A 273 21.34 -9.52 7.62
N ALA A 274 21.78 -8.31 7.24
CA ALA A 274 20.86 -7.21 6.94
C ALA A 274 19.94 -7.55 5.76
N ASP A 275 20.46 -8.23 4.74
CA ASP A 275 19.67 -8.75 3.62
C ASP A 275 18.50 -9.63 4.09
N TRP A 276 18.74 -10.60 4.98
CA TRP A 276 17.70 -11.52 5.43
C TRP A 276 16.60 -10.81 6.23
N PHE A 277 16.97 -10.00 7.22
CA PHE A 277 15.99 -9.23 7.99
C PHE A 277 15.27 -8.19 7.11
N GLY A 278 15.99 -7.55 6.19
CA GLY A 278 15.41 -6.62 5.24
C GLY A 278 14.38 -7.28 4.32
N GLN A 279 14.63 -8.51 3.85
CA GLN A 279 13.65 -9.26 3.06
C GLN A 279 12.38 -9.55 3.87
N ARG A 280 12.49 -9.87 5.16
CA ARG A 280 11.32 -10.04 6.03
C ARG A 280 10.50 -8.76 6.18
N VAL A 281 11.17 -7.63 6.42
CA VAL A 281 10.52 -6.30 6.46
C VAL A 281 9.83 -6.01 5.12
N MET A 282 10.45 -6.35 3.99
CA MET A 282 9.84 -6.17 2.67
C MET A 282 8.62 -7.06 2.44
N ARG A 283 8.63 -8.33 2.85
CA ARG A 283 7.43 -9.21 2.80
C ARG A 283 6.28 -8.61 3.60
N SER A 284 6.58 -8.12 4.81
CA SER A 284 5.61 -7.39 5.64
C SER A 284 5.10 -6.13 4.95
N SER A 285 5.98 -5.34 4.30
CA SER A 285 5.61 -4.15 3.53
C SER A 285 4.66 -4.48 2.37
N VAL A 286 4.96 -5.52 1.58
CA VAL A 286 4.12 -5.96 0.45
C VAL A 286 2.72 -6.33 0.93
N THR A 287 2.62 -7.20 1.93
CA THR A 287 1.33 -7.68 2.44
C THR A 287 0.53 -6.57 3.12
N ARG A 288 1.17 -5.68 3.89
CA ARG A 288 0.53 -4.50 4.48
C ARG A 288 0.02 -3.53 3.42
N THR A 289 0.82 -3.25 2.40
CA THR A 289 0.44 -2.35 1.30
C THR A 289 -0.72 -2.93 0.50
N ALA A 290 -0.67 -4.22 0.16
CA ALA A 290 -1.77 -4.91 -0.52
C ALA A 290 -3.07 -4.87 0.30
N ALA A 291 -2.98 -5.11 1.61
CA ALA A 291 -4.14 -5.03 2.50
C ALA A 291 -4.70 -3.60 2.61
N ALA A 292 -3.85 -2.57 2.57
CA ALA A 292 -4.24 -1.17 2.59
C ALA A 292 -4.93 -0.76 1.28
N SER A 293 -4.30 -1.00 0.13
CA SER A 293 -4.89 -0.75 -1.20
C SER A 293 -6.23 -1.45 -1.36
N ALA A 294 -6.34 -2.71 -0.95
CA ALA A 294 -7.59 -3.46 -1.01
C ALA A 294 -8.73 -2.82 -0.19
N ARG A 295 -8.43 -2.27 0.98
CA ARG A 295 -9.44 -1.56 1.79
C ARG A 295 -9.86 -0.25 1.14
N ALA A 296 -8.89 0.54 0.65
CA ALA A 296 -9.18 1.80 -0.03
C ALA A 296 -10.08 1.57 -1.25
N ILE A 297 -9.75 0.59 -2.10
CA ILE A 297 -10.55 0.20 -3.26
C ILE A 297 -11.95 -0.28 -2.85
N ARG A 298 -12.06 -1.05 -1.76
CA ARG A 298 -13.36 -1.47 -1.24
C ARG A 298 -14.20 -0.28 -0.78
N THR A 299 -13.61 0.69 -0.08
CA THR A 299 -14.30 1.91 0.34
C THR A 299 -14.79 2.71 -0.87
N LEU A 300 -13.95 2.87 -1.89
CA LEU A 300 -14.34 3.51 -3.16
C LEU A 300 -15.52 2.77 -3.82
N ALA A 301 -15.49 1.44 -3.84
CA ALA A 301 -16.55 0.64 -4.47
C ALA A 301 -17.88 0.66 -3.68
N GLN A 302 -17.83 0.90 -2.37
CA GLN A 302 -19.01 1.04 -1.52
C GLN A 302 -19.67 2.43 -1.62
N ASP A 303 -18.97 3.42 -2.20
CA ASP A 303 -19.53 4.73 -2.48
C ASP A 303 -20.35 4.70 -3.78
N GLU A 304 -21.65 4.47 -3.65
CA GLU A 304 -22.59 4.43 -4.79
C GLU A 304 -22.73 5.79 -5.51
N ALA A 305 -22.26 6.90 -4.94
CA ALA A 305 -22.25 8.21 -5.61
C ALA A 305 -21.10 8.35 -6.63
N LEU A 306 -20.11 7.46 -6.58
CA LEU A 306 -18.95 7.51 -7.45
C LEU A 306 -19.23 6.81 -8.78
N GLY A 307 -19.37 7.57 -9.88
CA GLY A 307 -19.59 6.97 -11.20
C GLY A 307 -18.48 5.98 -11.62
N PRO A 308 -18.80 4.91 -12.39
CA PRO A 308 -17.87 3.79 -12.62
C PRO A 308 -16.51 4.17 -13.20
N GLY A 309 -16.47 5.11 -14.13
CA GLY A 309 -15.21 5.57 -14.72
C GLY A 309 -14.26 6.18 -13.69
N ARG A 310 -14.78 6.95 -12.74
CA ARG A 310 -13.97 7.51 -11.63
C ARG A 310 -13.59 6.42 -10.63
N LEU A 311 -14.52 5.53 -10.29
CA LEU A 311 -14.24 4.37 -9.44
C LEU A 311 -13.06 3.56 -9.99
N ILE A 312 -13.08 3.21 -11.27
CA ILE A 312 -12.03 2.41 -11.91
C ILE A 312 -10.68 3.13 -11.86
N ASN A 313 -10.64 4.41 -12.22
CA ASN A 313 -9.40 5.20 -12.25
C ASN A 313 -8.83 5.46 -10.85
N HIS A 314 -9.67 5.71 -9.84
CA HIS A 314 -9.23 5.82 -8.46
C HIS A 314 -8.74 4.46 -7.93
N ALA A 315 -9.43 3.36 -8.26
CA ALA A 315 -9.00 2.03 -7.85
C ALA A 315 -7.63 1.63 -8.45
N LEU A 316 -7.37 1.99 -9.71
CA LEU A 316 -6.05 1.82 -10.34
C LEU A 316 -4.99 2.67 -9.64
N HIS A 317 -5.32 3.89 -9.22
CA HIS A 317 -4.40 4.72 -8.45
C HIS A 317 -4.06 4.11 -7.08
N GLU A 318 -5.04 3.56 -6.37
CA GLU A 318 -4.84 2.90 -5.07
C GLU A 318 -3.95 1.63 -5.15
N LEU A 319 -3.77 1.04 -6.33
CA LEU A 319 -2.83 -0.06 -6.57
C LEU A 319 -1.38 0.41 -6.80
N GLY A 320 -1.17 1.69 -7.15
CA GLY A 320 0.15 2.25 -7.42
C GLY A 320 1.18 2.02 -6.31
N PRO A 321 0.86 2.29 -5.02
CA PRO A 321 1.79 2.00 -3.92
C PRO A 321 2.21 0.52 -3.85
N LEU A 322 1.29 -0.41 -4.16
CA LEU A 322 1.61 -1.84 -4.17
C LEU A 322 2.55 -2.19 -5.33
N ASP A 323 2.35 -1.60 -6.51
CA ASP A 323 3.24 -1.80 -7.66
C ASP A 323 4.65 -1.25 -7.39
N GLU A 324 4.77 -0.12 -6.69
CA GLU A 324 6.06 0.42 -6.25
C GLU A 324 6.79 -0.52 -5.28
N VAL A 325 6.09 -1.04 -4.27
CA VAL A 325 6.67 -1.97 -3.29
C VAL A 325 7.03 -3.30 -3.98
N ARG A 326 6.19 -3.79 -4.89
CA ARG A 326 6.44 -4.98 -5.72
C ARG A 326 7.71 -4.84 -6.57
N ALA A 327 7.92 -3.69 -7.20
CA ALA A 327 9.13 -3.43 -7.99
C ALA A 327 10.38 -3.51 -7.10
N ARG A 328 10.33 -2.92 -5.89
CA ARG A 328 11.43 -3.00 -4.92
C ARG A 328 11.65 -4.43 -4.40
N TRP A 329 10.58 -5.17 -4.12
CA TRP A 329 10.65 -6.58 -3.75
C TRP A 329 11.33 -7.43 -4.83
N ALA A 330 11.02 -7.20 -6.10
CA ALA A 330 11.67 -7.88 -7.21
C ALA A 330 13.18 -7.56 -7.26
N THR A 331 13.59 -6.31 -6.99
CA THR A 331 15.01 -5.94 -6.91
C THR A 331 15.74 -6.59 -5.74
N ALA A 332 15.07 -6.81 -4.61
CA ALA A 332 15.64 -7.49 -3.45
C ALA A 332 15.91 -8.99 -3.72
N ASN A 333 15.01 -9.63 -4.49
CA ASN A 333 15.11 -11.07 -4.79
C ASN A 333 15.87 -11.40 -6.07
N SER A 334 16.19 -10.39 -6.88
CA SER A 334 17.08 -10.56 -8.03
C SER A 334 18.51 -10.62 -7.51
N SER A 335 19.21 -11.74 -7.70
CA SER A 335 20.63 -11.83 -7.31
C SER A 335 21.41 -10.67 -7.93
N PRO A 336 22.29 -10.00 -7.16
CA PRO A 336 23.18 -9.02 -7.77
C PRO A 336 24.06 -9.72 -8.81
N PRO A 337 24.35 -9.10 -9.98
CA PRO A 337 25.42 -9.61 -10.82
C PRO A 337 26.71 -9.69 -9.98
N PRO A 338 27.57 -10.70 -10.20
CA PRO A 338 28.84 -10.78 -9.50
C PRO A 338 29.57 -9.45 -9.69
N LYS A 339 29.91 -8.79 -8.57
CA LYS A 339 30.69 -7.55 -8.59
C LYS A 339 31.99 -7.84 -9.32
N THR A 340 32.05 -7.44 -10.59
CA THR A 340 33.30 -7.35 -11.33
C THR A 340 34.07 -6.23 -10.67
N THR A 341 35.17 -6.58 -10.01
CA THR A 341 36.20 -5.66 -9.54
C THR A 341 36.81 -4.97 -10.76
N ALA A 342 36.15 -3.93 -11.26
CA ALA A 342 36.75 -2.96 -12.14
C ALA A 342 37.29 -1.81 -11.28
N SER A 343 38.60 -1.83 -11.03
CA SER A 343 39.32 -0.70 -10.45
C SER A 343 39.13 0.53 -11.34
N ALA A 344 38.39 1.52 -10.87
CA ALA A 344 38.37 2.86 -11.45
C ALA A 344 39.54 3.68 -10.86
N PRO A 345 40.19 4.55 -11.66
CA PRO A 345 41.33 5.37 -11.23
C PRO A 345 40.91 6.46 -10.22
N PRO A 346 41.85 6.96 -9.39
CA PRO A 346 41.54 7.88 -8.31
C PRO A 346 41.09 9.25 -8.86
N ALA A 347 39.88 9.67 -8.48
CA ALA A 347 39.39 11.03 -8.69
C ALA A 347 40.01 11.98 -7.65
N ALA A 348 40.39 13.16 -8.12
CA ALA A 348 41.11 14.19 -7.37
C ALA A 348 40.40 14.64 -6.08
N GLU A 349 41.20 14.87 -5.04
CA GLU A 349 40.77 15.33 -3.71
C GLU A 349 40.20 16.77 -3.74
N PRO A 350 39.11 17.06 -2.99
CA PRO A 350 38.68 18.43 -2.71
C PRO A 350 39.54 19.09 -1.60
N PRO A 351 39.67 20.44 -1.58
CA PRO A 351 40.64 21.16 -0.75
C PRO A 351 40.39 21.09 0.78
N PRO A 352 41.45 21.13 1.62
CA PRO A 352 41.44 20.74 3.04
C PRO A 352 40.83 21.76 4.03
N ASP A 353 40.24 22.85 3.57
CA ASP A 353 39.92 24.00 4.44
C ASP A 353 38.51 24.00 5.06
N ARG A 354 37.65 23.00 4.77
CA ARG A 354 36.36 22.85 5.48
C ARG A 354 36.36 21.77 6.58
N VAL A 355 37.41 20.95 6.66
CA VAL A 355 37.48 19.81 7.62
C VAL A 355 38.11 20.22 8.96
N LYS A 356 38.84 21.34 9.03
CA LYS A 356 39.48 21.81 10.27
C LYS A 356 38.53 22.44 11.30
N ALA A 357 37.34 22.90 10.90
CA ALA A 357 36.38 23.50 11.83
C ALA A 357 35.60 22.48 12.68
N ALA A 358 35.56 21.20 12.28
CA ALA A 358 34.84 20.14 12.99
C ALA A 358 35.69 19.35 14.00
N ARG A 359 37.03 19.46 13.93
CA ARG A 359 37.97 18.73 14.81
C ARG A 359 38.44 19.50 16.05
N ALA A 360 37.97 20.73 16.26
CA ALA A 360 38.30 21.52 17.44
C ALA A 360 37.10 21.58 18.39
N ARG A 361 37.09 20.68 19.39
CA ARG A 361 36.31 20.62 20.66
C ARG A 361 36.21 19.12 21.01
N SER A 362 36.91 18.51 21.96
CA SER A 362 37.72 18.96 23.10
C SER A 362 38.57 17.76 23.55
N THR A 363 39.83 17.94 23.94
CA THR A 363 40.48 17.04 24.92
C THR A 363 40.75 17.84 26.19
N PRO A 364 40.46 17.29 27.38
CA PRO A 364 40.59 17.99 28.65
C PRO A 364 42.07 18.09 29.06
N ARG A 365 42.42 19.17 29.78
CA ARG A 365 43.72 19.31 30.43
C ARG A 365 43.55 19.02 31.93
N PRO A 366 44.18 17.98 32.49
CA PRO A 366 44.31 17.86 33.93
C PRO A 366 45.71 18.26 34.41
N GLY A 367 45.74 19.03 35.51
CA GLY A 367 46.78 18.95 36.53
C GLY A 367 47.90 19.99 36.49
N ALA A 368 47.79 21.00 37.35
CA ALA A 368 48.93 21.71 37.92
C ALA A 368 49.09 21.28 39.40
N SER A 369 50.33 20.98 39.81
CA SER A 369 50.98 21.13 41.16
C SER A 369 51.96 19.96 41.45
N PRO A 370 52.98 20.12 42.32
CA PRO A 370 54.40 20.24 41.93
C PRO A 370 55.25 19.05 42.47
N PRO A 371 56.59 19.09 42.32
CA PRO A 371 57.45 18.44 43.29
C PRO A 371 58.51 19.38 43.90
N ALA A 372 58.73 19.20 45.19
CA ALA A 372 59.95 19.52 45.94
C ALA A 372 60.36 18.24 46.68
N PRO A 373 61.56 18.11 47.31
CA PRO A 373 62.75 18.96 47.28
C PRO A 373 64.03 18.19 46.83
N ALA A 374 65.09 18.91 46.47
CA ALA A 374 66.44 18.36 46.44
C ALA A 374 67.30 19.12 47.46
N SER A 375 67.77 18.38 48.46
CA SER A 375 68.74 18.79 49.47
C SER A 375 70.11 18.97 48.83
N HIS A 376 70.84 20.03 49.17
CA HIS A 376 72.25 20.06 49.61
C HIS A 376 72.74 21.52 49.74
N LEU A 377 73.16 21.88 50.95
CA LEU A 377 73.89 23.10 51.36
C LEU A 377 75.37 22.71 51.63
N PRO A 378 76.29 23.61 52.04
CA PRO A 378 76.59 24.99 51.62
C PRO A 378 78.11 25.25 51.39
N THR A 379 78.52 26.43 50.88
CA THR A 379 79.40 27.43 51.56
C THR A 379 80.07 28.46 50.61
N LEU A 380 79.88 29.74 50.99
CA LEU A 380 80.81 30.90 51.02
C LEU A 380 81.75 31.20 49.84
N SER A 381 81.69 32.43 49.28
CA SER A 381 82.53 33.55 49.74
C SER A 381 82.33 34.83 48.90
N ALA A 382 82.67 35.95 49.51
CA ALA A 382 82.41 37.34 49.17
C ALA A 382 83.21 37.89 47.98
N ALA A 383 82.72 38.99 47.37
CA ALA A 383 83.46 40.27 47.26
C ALA A 383 82.65 41.36 46.50
N ARG A 384 82.35 42.45 47.23
CA ARG A 384 82.20 43.84 46.73
C ARG A 384 83.60 44.33 46.24
N PRO A 385 83.80 45.48 45.52
CA PRO A 385 83.23 46.81 45.78
C PRO A 385 83.09 47.68 44.47
N PRO A 386 83.34 49.02 44.44
CA PRO A 386 82.50 50.15 44.92
C PRO A 386 82.32 51.29 43.88
N SER A 387 81.45 52.29 44.17
CA SER A 387 81.68 53.77 44.01
C SER A 387 80.33 54.55 44.06
N ARG A 388 80.06 55.40 45.08
CA ARG A 388 80.19 56.90 45.15
C ARG A 388 79.31 57.66 44.13
N GLY A 389 78.54 58.72 44.45
CA GLY A 389 78.32 59.47 45.69
C GLY A 389 77.47 60.77 45.49
N HIS A 390 76.94 61.29 46.61
CA HIS A 390 76.72 62.71 47.03
C HIS A 390 75.65 63.62 46.38
N PRO A 391 75.30 64.76 47.05
CA PRO A 391 75.36 65.11 48.48
C PRO A 391 73.98 65.27 49.16
#